data_AF-A0A832GV39-F1
#
_entry.id   AF-A0A832GV39-F1
#
_cell.length_a   1.000
_cell.length_b   1.000
_cell.length_c   1.000
_cell.angle_alpha   90.00
_cell.angle_beta   90.00
_cell.angle_gamma   90.00
#
_symmetry.space_group_name_H-M   'P 1'
#
loop_
_entity.id
_entity.type
_entity.pdbx_description
1 polymer ?
#
loop_
_entity_poly.entity_id
_entity_poly.type
_entity_poly.pdbx_seq_one_letter_code
_entity_poly.pdbx_strand_id
1 'polypeptide(L)'
;MDFLKILKEKILIFDGATGSNLQTYNLTADDFGGREYEGCNEYLCISKPEAVKKLHISFLEAGADIIETNSFGSTSIVLNEYNIPNLDYELSLRAAKIAKECAKDFSTNTKPRFVAGSVGPTTKLPSLGHISFNDMEESYYRHLSGLFDGGVDLFSIETCQDLLQIKCALSAAMRLFREKKKKIPVIVSVTIETMGTMLMGTDISAALTTIEPYDIVDIVGMNCATGPKEMEENIRYLCQNSPKPVFCMPNAGIPENIGGKAHYHLTPEELNKWLTHFSTDIGVNLIGGCCGTGPEHIRAITNISERISPKERNAEYTPAVSSIYSIATMHIDPAPVLIGERCNANGSKQFRQLLEKEDYDAMVNMAKEQIKEGAHILDVCVAFVGRDEVRDMEEVVKRFNTSVSVPLMFDSTEVKVLETALQNYAGRAIINSINFEEGTEKAGKILDLAKKFGAAEVCLS
;
A
#
# COMPACT_ATOMS: atom_id res chain seq x y z
N MET A 1 -14.48 -15.84 -15.97
CA MET A 1 -13.10 -15.76 -16.51
C MET A 1 -12.19 -15.25 -15.42
N ASP A 2 -10.92 -15.64 -15.45
CA ASP A 2 -9.90 -15.23 -14.47
C ASP A 2 -9.34 -13.84 -14.82
N PHE A 3 -9.42 -12.91 -13.87
CA PHE A 3 -8.92 -11.53 -13.99
C PHE A 3 -7.44 -11.48 -14.37
N LEU A 4 -6.56 -12.23 -13.69
CA LEU A 4 -5.12 -12.18 -13.93
C LEU A 4 -4.74 -12.76 -15.28
N LYS A 5 -5.54 -13.70 -15.80
CA LYS A 5 -5.36 -14.22 -17.16
C LYS A 5 -5.66 -13.15 -18.20
N ILE A 6 -6.78 -12.45 -18.06
CA ILE A 6 -7.17 -11.39 -18.99
C ILE A 6 -6.15 -10.25 -18.97
N LEU A 7 -5.65 -9.89 -17.80
CA LEU A 7 -4.64 -8.83 -17.63
C LEU A 7 -3.34 -9.08 -18.44
N LYS A 8 -2.99 -10.34 -18.68
CA LYS A 8 -1.83 -10.69 -19.52
C LYS A 8 -2.09 -10.51 -21.02
N GLU A 9 -3.34 -10.52 -21.44
CA GLU A 9 -3.75 -10.52 -22.85
C GLU A 9 -4.16 -9.11 -23.33
N LYS A 10 -4.70 -8.28 -22.44
CA LYS A 10 -5.21 -6.93 -22.78
C LYS A 10 -4.98 -5.92 -21.66
N ILE A 11 -4.86 -4.65 -22.04
CA ILE A 11 -4.93 -3.54 -21.08
C ILE A 11 -6.36 -3.47 -20.53
N LEU A 12 -6.48 -3.45 -19.21
CA LEU A 12 -7.77 -3.37 -18.51
C LEU A 12 -8.00 -1.96 -17.98
N ILE A 13 -9.25 -1.54 -18.00
CA ILE A 13 -9.64 -0.17 -17.65
C ILE A 13 -10.44 -0.15 -16.35
N PHE A 14 -9.87 0.51 -15.35
CA PHE A 14 -10.56 0.93 -14.13
C PHE A 14 -11.51 2.10 -14.38
N ASP A 15 -12.41 2.35 -13.45
CA ASP A 15 -13.29 3.50 -13.45
C ASP A 15 -12.56 4.81 -13.07
N GLY A 16 -13.35 5.86 -12.86
CA GLY A 16 -12.88 7.17 -12.43
C GLY A 16 -13.16 7.42 -10.96
N ALA A 17 -13.01 8.67 -10.51
CA ALA A 17 -13.17 9.00 -9.10
C ALA A 17 -14.62 8.81 -8.58
N THR A 18 -14.76 8.10 -7.46
CA THR A 18 -16.04 8.03 -6.74
C THR A 18 -16.41 9.36 -6.06
N GLY A 19 -15.52 9.91 -5.23
CA GLY A 19 -15.82 11.07 -4.41
C GLY A 19 -16.18 12.33 -5.20
N SER A 20 -15.35 12.73 -6.18
CA SER A 20 -15.60 13.96 -6.96
C SER A 20 -16.86 13.84 -7.83
N ASN A 21 -17.22 12.65 -8.31
CA ASN A 21 -18.44 12.46 -9.09
C ASN A 21 -19.69 12.47 -8.21
N LEU A 22 -19.66 11.88 -7.00
CA LEU A 22 -20.78 11.97 -6.05
C LEU A 22 -21.08 13.42 -5.63
N GLN A 23 -20.05 14.27 -5.52
CA GLN A 23 -20.24 15.71 -5.24
C GLN A 23 -21.09 16.42 -6.31
N THR A 24 -21.09 15.92 -7.56
CA THR A 24 -21.91 16.50 -8.64
C THR A 24 -23.40 16.15 -8.52
N TYR A 25 -23.76 15.19 -7.66
CA TYR A 25 -25.14 14.73 -7.51
C TYR A 25 -25.97 15.66 -6.61
N ASN A 26 -25.36 16.72 -6.07
CA ASN A 26 -25.99 17.69 -5.16
C ASN A 26 -26.67 16.99 -3.97
N LEU A 27 -25.99 16.00 -3.40
CA LEU A 27 -26.46 15.28 -2.23
C LEU A 27 -26.52 16.22 -1.02
N THR A 28 -27.56 16.03 -0.20
CA THR A 28 -27.80 16.81 1.02
C THR A 28 -27.53 15.96 2.26
N ALA A 29 -27.42 16.57 3.44
CA ALA A 29 -27.29 15.84 4.70
C ALA A 29 -28.35 14.73 4.89
N ASP A 30 -29.59 14.95 4.45
CA ASP A 30 -30.67 13.94 4.51
C ASP A 30 -30.35 12.70 3.66
N ASP A 31 -29.67 12.88 2.54
CA ASP A 31 -29.23 11.78 1.68
C ASP A 31 -28.13 10.93 2.33
N PHE A 32 -27.31 11.54 3.18
CA PHE A 32 -26.34 10.85 4.04
C PHE A 32 -27.01 10.28 5.30
N GLY A 33 -28.33 10.44 5.49
CA GLY A 33 -29.04 9.93 6.67
C GLY A 33 -28.95 10.82 7.91
N GLY A 34 -28.45 12.04 7.78
CA GLY A 34 -28.31 13.01 8.87
C GLY A 34 -27.08 13.90 8.72
N ARG A 35 -27.07 15.01 9.45
CA ARG A 35 -25.94 15.97 9.44
C ARG A 35 -24.66 15.37 10.02
N GLU A 36 -24.80 14.43 10.94
CA GLU A 36 -23.69 13.70 11.55
C GLU A 36 -22.95 12.77 10.59
N TYR A 37 -23.56 12.38 9.46
CA TYR A 37 -22.97 11.49 8.44
C TYR A 37 -22.61 12.23 7.15
N GLU A 38 -22.87 13.54 7.07
CA GLU A 38 -22.61 14.35 5.89
C GLU A 38 -21.12 14.29 5.52
N GLY A 39 -20.85 13.85 4.28
CA GLY A 39 -19.48 13.66 3.78
C GLY A 39 -18.92 12.25 3.94
N CYS A 40 -19.56 11.35 4.72
CA CYS A 40 -19.21 9.93 4.75
C CYS A 40 -19.79 9.23 3.52
N ASN A 41 -19.04 9.21 2.41
CA ASN A 41 -19.50 8.61 1.17
C ASN A 41 -19.85 7.12 1.34
N GLU A 42 -19.12 6.39 2.19
CA GLU A 42 -19.36 4.98 2.50
C GLU A 42 -20.80 4.77 3.01
N TYR A 43 -21.31 5.68 3.84
CA TYR A 43 -22.64 5.56 4.43
C TYR A 43 -23.77 5.68 3.41
N LEU A 44 -23.52 6.25 2.22
CA LEU A 44 -24.48 6.25 1.11
C LEU A 44 -24.84 4.83 0.66
N CYS A 45 -24.00 3.82 0.92
CA CYS A 45 -24.34 2.41 0.68
C CYS A 45 -25.52 1.92 1.55
N ILE A 46 -25.83 2.63 2.64
CA ILE A 46 -27.00 2.38 3.51
C ILE A 46 -28.10 3.41 3.22
N SER A 47 -27.78 4.69 3.28
CA SER A 47 -28.78 5.76 3.27
C SER A 47 -29.35 6.05 1.88
N LYS A 48 -28.52 5.94 0.83
CA LYS A 48 -28.91 6.26 -0.56
C LYS A 48 -28.18 5.37 -1.59
N PRO A 49 -28.38 4.04 -1.56
CA PRO A 49 -27.67 3.11 -2.43
C PRO A 49 -27.89 3.37 -3.92
N GLU A 50 -29.03 3.97 -4.31
CA GLU A 50 -29.32 4.35 -5.70
C GLU A 50 -28.33 5.38 -6.26
N ALA A 51 -27.80 6.28 -5.43
CA ALA A 51 -26.74 7.21 -5.86
C ALA A 51 -25.45 6.46 -6.20
N VAL A 52 -25.07 5.48 -5.38
CA VAL A 52 -23.90 4.63 -5.60
C VAL A 52 -24.08 3.76 -6.85
N LYS A 53 -25.26 3.14 -7.02
CA LYS A 53 -25.60 2.38 -8.23
C LYS A 53 -25.50 3.23 -9.49
N LYS A 54 -26.09 4.42 -9.48
CA LYS A 54 -26.04 5.38 -10.59
C LYS A 54 -24.60 5.72 -10.98
N LEU A 55 -23.73 5.92 -9.99
CA LEU A 55 -22.31 6.18 -10.23
C LEU A 55 -21.64 5.01 -10.95
N HIS A 56 -21.73 3.80 -10.39
CA HIS A 56 -21.12 2.61 -10.99
C HIS A 56 -21.63 2.35 -12.40
N ILE A 57 -22.94 2.46 -12.62
CA ILE A 57 -23.56 2.31 -13.95
C ILE A 57 -22.96 3.31 -14.93
N SER A 58 -22.74 4.57 -14.52
CA SER A 58 -22.20 5.59 -15.43
C SER A 58 -20.78 5.26 -15.93
N PHE A 59 -19.93 4.65 -15.09
CA PHE A 59 -18.60 4.17 -15.51
C PHE A 59 -18.66 2.88 -16.34
N LEU A 60 -19.57 1.96 -16.01
CA LEU A 60 -19.78 0.74 -16.82
C LEU A 60 -20.30 1.08 -18.23
N GLU A 61 -21.20 2.06 -18.35
CA GLU A 61 -21.67 2.63 -19.63
C GLU A 61 -20.58 3.43 -20.36
N ALA A 62 -19.64 4.02 -19.62
CA ALA A 62 -18.44 4.63 -20.21
C ALA A 62 -17.51 3.59 -20.82
N GLY A 63 -17.55 2.36 -20.31
CA GLY A 63 -16.86 1.21 -20.88
C GLY A 63 -15.85 0.55 -19.94
N ALA A 64 -15.75 1.01 -18.68
CA ALA A 64 -14.87 0.46 -17.66
C ALA A 64 -14.99 -1.07 -17.58
N ASP A 65 -13.86 -1.75 -17.41
CA ASP A 65 -13.80 -3.19 -17.18
C ASP A 65 -13.87 -3.52 -15.68
N ILE A 66 -13.41 -2.60 -14.84
CA ILE A 66 -13.33 -2.74 -13.39
C ILE A 66 -13.96 -1.50 -12.78
N ILE A 67 -14.81 -1.70 -11.76
CA ILE A 67 -15.31 -0.61 -10.91
C ILE A 67 -14.83 -0.80 -9.48
N GLU A 68 -14.49 0.30 -8.82
CA GLU A 68 -14.14 0.30 -7.40
C GLU A 68 -15.39 0.37 -6.53
N THR A 69 -15.42 -0.38 -5.42
CA THR A 69 -16.49 -0.27 -4.44
C THR A 69 -16.45 1.10 -3.75
N ASN A 70 -17.61 1.66 -3.40
CA ASN A 70 -17.69 2.87 -2.58
C ASN A 70 -17.37 2.56 -1.09
N SER A 71 -16.12 2.18 -0.83
CA SER A 71 -15.66 1.67 0.47
C SER A 71 -14.28 2.17 0.89
N PHE A 72 -13.73 3.17 0.20
CA PHE A 72 -12.37 3.69 0.41
C PHE A 72 -12.03 3.91 1.89
N GLY A 73 -12.95 4.53 2.65
CA GLY A 73 -12.82 4.81 4.06
C GLY A 73 -13.56 3.84 4.99
N SER A 74 -13.95 2.64 4.56
CA SER A 74 -14.77 1.70 5.37
C SER A 74 -13.99 0.96 6.47
N THR A 75 -12.98 1.60 7.05
CA THR A 75 -12.23 1.08 8.21
C THR A 75 -12.79 1.68 9.50
N SER A 76 -12.72 0.95 10.61
CA SER A 76 -13.23 1.46 11.90
C SER A 76 -12.53 2.75 12.35
N ILE A 77 -11.26 2.93 11.95
CA ILE A 77 -10.45 4.12 12.25
C ILE A 77 -11.02 5.37 11.57
N VAL A 78 -11.37 5.29 10.29
CA VAL A 78 -11.95 6.42 9.54
C VAL A 78 -13.40 6.65 9.98
N LEU A 79 -14.18 5.57 10.10
CA LEU A 79 -15.60 5.64 10.49
C LEU A 79 -15.82 6.15 11.93
N ASN A 80 -14.78 6.15 12.76
CA ASN A 80 -14.81 6.76 14.07
C ASN A 80 -15.05 8.28 14.02
N GLU A 81 -14.64 8.96 12.93
CA GLU A 81 -14.90 10.40 12.73
C GLU A 81 -16.41 10.71 12.59
N TYR A 82 -17.19 9.70 12.22
CA TYR A 82 -18.64 9.74 12.09
C TYR A 82 -19.36 8.98 13.23
N ASN A 83 -18.65 8.61 14.30
CA ASN A 83 -19.18 7.84 15.44
C ASN A 83 -19.82 6.49 15.08
N ILE A 84 -19.38 5.86 13.97
CA ILE A 84 -19.89 4.57 13.49
C ILE A 84 -18.78 3.53 13.22
N PRO A 85 -17.74 3.40 14.08
CA PRO A 85 -16.61 2.50 13.83
C PRO A 85 -17.03 1.02 13.66
N ASN A 86 -18.13 0.62 14.30
CA ASN A 86 -18.64 -0.75 14.28
C ASN A 86 -19.33 -1.14 12.95
N LEU A 87 -19.55 -0.18 12.04
CA LEU A 87 -20.19 -0.43 10.75
C LEU A 87 -19.20 -0.78 9.63
N ASP A 88 -17.89 -0.80 9.91
CA ASP A 88 -16.81 -1.14 8.97
C ASP A 88 -17.11 -2.38 8.09
N TYR A 89 -17.40 -3.53 8.72
CA TYR A 89 -17.73 -4.76 8.01
C TYR A 89 -19.01 -4.64 7.18
N GLU A 90 -20.08 -4.08 7.77
CA GLU A 90 -21.39 -4.01 7.14
C GLU A 90 -21.41 -3.06 5.93
N LEU A 91 -20.74 -1.91 6.04
CA LEU A 91 -20.59 -0.95 4.94
C LEU A 91 -19.78 -1.56 3.80
N SER A 92 -18.67 -2.23 4.14
CA SER A 92 -17.84 -2.94 3.16
C SER A 92 -18.61 -4.03 2.41
N LEU A 93 -19.39 -4.84 3.15
CA LEU A 93 -20.25 -5.88 2.59
C LEU A 93 -21.30 -5.32 1.63
N ARG A 94 -21.94 -4.20 2.01
CA ARG A 94 -22.96 -3.55 1.17
C ARG A 94 -22.35 -2.91 -0.06
N ALA A 95 -21.24 -2.18 0.08
CA ALA A 95 -20.54 -1.56 -1.03
C ALA A 95 -20.15 -2.60 -2.09
N ALA A 96 -19.58 -3.74 -1.66
CA ALA A 96 -19.27 -4.86 -2.52
C ALA A 96 -20.51 -5.44 -3.23
N LYS A 97 -21.60 -5.68 -2.51
CA LYS A 97 -22.84 -6.21 -3.11
C LYS A 97 -23.44 -5.27 -4.15
N ILE A 98 -23.47 -3.97 -3.87
CA ILE A 98 -23.99 -2.96 -4.80
C ILE A 98 -23.16 -2.96 -6.09
N ALA A 99 -21.83 -2.90 -5.98
CA ALA A 99 -20.96 -2.93 -7.16
C ALA A 99 -21.08 -4.26 -7.92
N LYS A 100 -21.17 -5.41 -7.23
CA LYS A 100 -21.34 -6.72 -7.88
C LYS A 100 -22.67 -6.86 -8.62
N GLU A 101 -23.74 -6.27 -8.09
CA GLU A 101 -25.04 -6.20 -8.78
C GLU A 101 -24.90 -5.44 -10.09
N CYS A 102 -24.34 -4.22 -10.06
CA CYS A 102 -24.12 -3.41 -11.27
C CYS A 102 -23.20 -4.11 -12.27
N ALA A 103 -22.06 -4.65 -11.81
CA ALA A 103 -21.09 -5.33 -12.69
C ALA A 103 -21.69 -6.57 -13.36
N LYS A 104 -22.57 -7.31 -12.65
CA LYS A 104 -23.24 -8.49 -13.19
C LYS A 104 -24.12 -8.14 -14.39
N ASP A 105 -24.88 -7.05 -14.31
CA ASP A 105 -25.82 -6.64 -15.37
C ASP A 105 -25.10 -6.18 -16.65
N PHE A 106 -23.87 -5.69 -16.52
CA PHE A 106 -23.02 -5.28 -17.65
C PHE A 106 -22.02 -6.35 -18.11
N SER A 107 -21.93 -7.47 -17.38
CA SER A 107 -21.00 -8.56 -17.71
C SER A 107 -21.52 -9.42 -18.86
N THR A 108 -20.65 -9.70 -19.82
CA THR A 108 -20.93 -10.66 -20.90
C THR A 108 -19.87 -11.76 -20.94
N ASN A 109 -20.15 -12.83 -21.69
CA ASN A 109 -19.20 -13.92 -21.90
C ASN A 109 -17.92 -13.52 -22.65
N THR A 110 -17.87 -12.35 -23.28
CA THR A 110 -16.68 -11.84 -24.00
C THR A 110 -16.06 -10.63 -23.32
N LYS A 111 -16.86 -9.90 -22.52
CA LYS A 111 -16.43 -8.72 -21.78
C LYS A 111 -16.97 -8.81 -20.33
N PRO A 112 -16.32 -9.60 -19.46
CA PRO A 112 -16.68 -9.62 -18.04
C PRO A 112 -16.40 -8.25 -17.40
N ARG A 113 -17.16 -7.93 -16.34
CA ARG A 113 -16.91 -6.79 -15.46
C ARG A 113 -16.45 -7.28 -14.11
N PHE A 114 -15.43 -6.63 -13.58
CA PHE A 114 -14.84 -6.96 -12.30
C PHE A 114 -15.14 -5.87 -11.29
N VAL A 115 -15.15 -6.24 -10.01
CA VAL A 115 -15.31 -5.31 -8.90
C VAL A 115 -14.08 -5.37 -8.02
N ALA A 116 -13.39 -4.25 -7.92
CA ALA A 116 -12.28 -4.07 -6.99
C ALA A 116 -12.81 -3.55 -5.65
N GLY A 117 -12.50 -4.26 -4.57
CA GLY A 117 -12.71 -3.75 -3.23
C GLY A 117 -11.73 -2.61 -2.95
N SER A 118 -12.19 -1.36 -2.96
CA SER A 118 -11.40 -0.17 -2.64
C SER A 118 -11.09 -0.12 -1.15
N VAL A 119 -9.80 -0.03 -0.83
CA VAL A 119 -9.23 -0.06 0.52
C VAL A 119 -8.23 1.09 0.63
N GLY A 120 -8.69 2.24 1.13
CA GLY A 120 -7.87 3.44 1.27
C GLY A 120 -6.94 3.40 2.49
N PRO A 121 -6.07 4.42 2.64
CA PRO A 121 -5.36 4.67 3.89
C PRO A 121 -6.36 5.07 4.99
N THR A 122 -5.92 4.94 6.24
CA THR A 122 -6.68 5.46 7.39
C THR A 122 -6.27 6.91 7.69
N THR A 123 -6.89 7.53 8.70
CA THR A 123 -6.46 8.86 9.20
C THR A 123 -5.30 8.80 10.20
N LYS A 124 -4.66 7.63 10.36
CA LYS A 124 -3.52 7.39 11.25
C LYS A 124 -2.30 6.88 10.47
N LEU A 125 -1.12 7.29 10.93
CA LEU A 125 0.18 6.93 10.36
C LEU A 125 0.92 6.04 11.37
N PRO A 126 0.93 4.71 11.19
CA PRO A 126 1.57 3.81 12.14
C PRO A 126 3.08 4.01 12.20
N SER A 127 3.74 4.46 11.12
CA SER A 127 5.17 4.78 11.14
C SER A 127 5.54 5.95 12.07
N LEU A 128 4.56 6.79 12.42
CA LEU A 128 4.68 7.87 13.39
C LEU A 128 4.16 7.48 14.79
N GLY A 129 3.76 6.23 15.00
CA GLY A 129 3.23 5.76 16.27
C GLY A 129 1.83 6.27 16.61
N HIS A 130 1.06 6.78 15.62
CA HIS A 130 -0.31 7.26 15.84
C HIS A 130 -1.29 6.14 16.25
N ILE A 131 -0.95 4.89 15.92
CA ILE A 131 -1.73 3.68 16.19
C ILE A 131 -0.78 2.48 16.18
N SER A 132 -1.11 1.41 16.93
CA SER A 132 -0.33 0.18 16.90
C SER A 132 -0.55 -0.62 15.61
N PHE A 133 0.41 -1.46 15.24
CA PHE A 133 0.29 -2.37 14.09
C PHE A 133 -0.96 -3.24 14.21
N ASN A 134 -1.18 -3.83 15.40
CA ASN A 134 -2.28 -4.76 15.63
C ASN A 134 -3.65 -4.09 15.54
N ASP A 135 -3.82 -2.88 16.10
CA ASP A 135 -5.09 -2.16 16.02
C ASP A 135 -5.43 -1.77 14.56
N MET A 136 -4.41 -1.38 13.78
CA MET A 136 -4.59 -1.12 12.36
C MET A 136 -4.87 -2.40 11.56
N GLU A 137 -4.17 -3.50 11.85
CA GLU A 137 -4.39 -4.81 11.23
C GLU A 137 -5.85 -5.28 11.46
N GLU A 138 -6.36 -5.18 12.69
CA GLU A 138 -7.75 -5.56 13.01
C GLU A 138 -8.78 -4.71 12.26
N SER A 139 -8.56 -3.39 12.17
CA SER A 139 -9.41 -2.48 11.42
C SER A 139 -9.47 -2.85 9.93
N TYR A 140 -8.32 -3.13 9.30
CA TYR A 140 -8.27 -3.60 7.91
C TYR A 140 -8.89 -4.99 7.76
N TYR A 141 -8.67 -5.91 8.71
CA TYR A 141 -9.20 -7.26 8.64
C TYR A 141 -10.74 -7.26 8.56
N ARG A 142 -11.41 -6.42 9.36
CA ARG A 142 -12.88 -6.29 9.32
C ARG A 142 -13.38 -5.72 7.99
N HIS A 143 -12.74 -4.67 7.50
CA HIS A 143 -13.05 -4.05 6.21
C HIS A 143 -12.88 -5.04 5.04
N LEU A 144 -11.71 -5.69 4.95
CA LEU A 144 -11.40 -6.71 3.92
C LEU A 144 -12.34 -7.92 4.01
N SER A 145 -12.71 -8.35 5.23
CA SER A 145 -13.66 -9.45 5.42
C SER A 145 -15.04 -9.12 4.84
N GLY A 146 -15.53 -7.89 5.05
CA GLY A 146 -16.80 -7.44 4.49
C GLY A 146 -16.78 -7.40 2.97
N LEU A 147 -15.70 -6.85 2.38
CA LEU A 147 -15.50 -6.85 0.93
C LEU A 147 -15.46 -8.27 0.34
N PHE A 148 -14.70 -9.18 0.98
CA PHE A 148 -14.56 -10.56 0.54
C PHE A 148 -15.90 -11.31 0.58
N ASP A 149 -16.64 -11.19 1.68
CA ASP A 149 -17.95 -11.83 1.83
C ASP A 149 -19.02 -11.20 0.91
N GLY A 150 -18.82 -9.94 0.51
CA GLY A 150 -19.60 -9.27 -0.52
C GLY A 150 -19.29 -9.72 -1.94
N GLY A 151 -18.21 -10.47 -2.12
CA GLY A 151 -17.88 -11.15 -3.38
C GLY A 151 -17.11 -10.29 -4.39
N VAL A 152 -16.31 -9.33 -3.91
CA VAL A 152 -15.37 -8.59 -4.78
C VAL A 152 -14.42 -9.55 -5.51
N ASP A 153 -13.99 -9.17 -6.70
CA ASP A 153 -13.13 -10.00 -7.54
C ASP A 153 -11.64 -9.81 -7.22
N LEU A 154 -11.27 -8.67 -6.63
CA LEU A 154 -9.92 -8.31 -6.22
C LEU A 154 -9.95 -7.26 -5.10
N PHE A 155 -8.84 -7.09 -4.38
CA PHE A 155 -8.63 -5.95 -3.48
C PHE A 155 -7.74 -4.88 -4.14
N SER A 156 -8.09 -3.62 -3.93
CA SER A 156 -7.31 -2.44 -4.31
C SER A 156 -6.90 -1.72 -3.02
N ILE A 157 -5.72 -2.06 -2.48
CA ILE A 157 -5.11 -1.35 -1.36
C ILE A 157 -4.44 -0.12 -1.95
N GLU A 158 -5.10 1.03 -1.88
CA GLU A 158 -4.83 2.16 -2.75
C GLU A 158 -4.53 3.46 -2.00
N THR A 159 -4.01 4.46 -2.72
CA THR A 159 -3.64 5.78 -2.16
C THR A 159 -2.78 5.67 -0.89
N CYS A 160 -1.92 4.65 -0.81
CA CYS A 160 -1.14 4.42 0.39
C CYS A 160 -0.05 5.48 0.55
N GLN A 161 0.07 6.03 1.76
CA GLN A 161 0.97 7.13 2.10
C GLN A 161 2.07 6.74 3.10
N ASP A 162 1.91 5.58 3.75
CA ASP A 162 2.82 5.06 4.78
C ASP A 162 3.05 3.56 4.53
N LEU A 163 4.32 3.15 4.41
CA LEU A 163 4.68 1.76 4.16
C LEU A 163 4.25 0.81 5.28
N LEU A 164 4.28 1.24 6.55
CA LEU A 164 3.86 0.40 7.66
C LEU A 164 2.33 0.19 7.64
N GLN A 165 1.57 1.16 7.15
CA GLN A 165 0.12 1.01 6.90
C GLN A 165 -0.15 -0.03 5.81
N ILE A 166 0.64 -0.04 4.73
CA ILE A 166 0.56 -1.09 3.69
C ILE A 166 0.79 -2.47 4.31
N LYS A 167 1.83 -2.61 5.14
CA LYS A 167 2.12 -3.89 5.82
C LYS A 167 0.98 -4.34 6.72
N CYS A 168 0.33 -3.43 7.45
CA CYS A 168 -0.84 -3.75 8.27
C CYS A 168 -1.98 -4.32 7.40
N ALA A 169 -2.30 -3.65 6.29
CA ALA A 169 -3.34 -4.10 5.36
C ALA A 169 -3.01 -5.45 4.69
N LEU A 170 -1.75 -5.66 4.30
CA LEU A 170 -1.29 -6.94 3.75
C LEU A 170 -1.32 -8.06 4.80
N SER A 171 -0.96 -7.78 6.05
CA SER A 171 -1.09 -8.73 7.16
C SER A 171 -2.53 -9.18 7.35
N ALA A 172 -3.46 -8.23 7.37
CA ALA A 172 -4.89 -8.49 7.45
C ALA A 172 -5.40 -9.34 6.28
N ALA A 173 -4.97 -9.04 5.04
CA ALA A 173 -5.32 -9.80 3.85
C ALA A 173 -4.76 -11.24 3.91
N MET A 174 -3.50 -11.43 4.31
CA MET A 174 -2.89 -12.75 4.48
C MET A 174 -3.64 -13.59 5.52
N ARG A 175 -3.99 -12.99 6.66
CA ARG A 175 -4.82 -13.63 7.69
C ARG A 175 -6.16 -14.07 7.11
N LEU A 176 -6.86 -13.16 6.42
CA LEU A 176 -8.15 -13.44 5.80
C LEU A 176 -8.06 -14.60 4.78
N PHE A 177 -7.06 -14.59 3.90
CA PHE A 177 -6.91 -15.65 2.89
C PHE A 177 -6.61 -17.01 3.51
N ARG A 178 -5.82 -17.05 4.59
CA ARG A 178 -5.57 -18.29 5.34
C ARG A 178 -6.84 -18.84 5.98
N GLU A 179 -7.66 -17.99 6.58
CA GLU A 179 -8.91 -18.39 7.23
C GLU A 179 -9.97 -18.83 6.21
N LYS A 180 -10.13 -18.07 5.12
CA LYS A 180 -11.11 -18.36 4.04
C LYS A 180 -10.63 -19.45 3.09
N LYS A 181 -9.35 -19.86 3.17
CA LYS A 181 -8.68 -20.82 2.27
C LYS A 181 -8.87 -20.49 0.78
N LYS A 182 -8.90 -19.20 0.48
CA LYS A 182 -9.10 -18.67 -0.87
C LYS A 182 -8.40 -17.32 -1.00
N LYS A 183 -7.53 -17.19 -2.00
CA LYS A 183 -6.90 -15.94 -2.41
C LYS A 183 -7.73 -15.31 -3.54
N ILE A 184 -7.86 -13.99 -3.51
CA ILE A 184 -8.24 -13.18 -4.68
C ILE A 184 -7.07 -12.24 -5.03
N PRO A 185 -6.98 -11.73 -6.26
CA PRO A 185 -5.93 -10.81 -6.64
C PRO A 185 -5.83 -9.58 -5.72
N VAL A 186 -4.61 -9.11 -5.47
CA VAL A 186 -4.36 -7.90 -4.65
C VAL A 186 -3.53 -6.90 -5.44
N ILE A 187 -4.05 -5.67 -5.54
CA ILE A 187 -3.34 -4.49 -6.01
C ILE A 187 -2.85 -3.72 -4.77
N VAL A 188 -1.59 -3.27 -4.81
CA VAL A 188 -1.08 -2.26 -3.89
C VAL A 188 -0.66 -1.03 -4.68
N SER A 189 -1.26 0.11 -4.37
CA SER A 189 -0.95 1.39 -5.02
C SER A 189 -0.50 2.42 -3.99
N VAL A 190 0.61 3.10 -4.29
CA VAL A 190 1.13 4.20 -3.49
C VAL A 190 0.78 5.54 -4.12
N THR A 191 0.72 6.59 -3.31
CA THR A 191 0.55 7.95 -3.82
C THR A 191 1.85 8.74 -3.62
N ILE A 192 2.30 9.40 -4.69
CA ILE A 192 3.48 10.28 -4.66
C ILE A 192 3.04 11.72 -4.87
N GLU A 193 3.50 12.59 -3.99
CA GLU A 193 3.21 14.02 -4.04
C GLU A 193 4.07 14.72 -5.10
N THR A 194 3.79 16.02 -5.33
CA THR A 194 4.50 16.84 -6.33
C THR A 194 6.00 16.95 -6.08
N MET A 195 6.48 16.62 -4.88
CA MET A 195 7.89 16.61 -4.52
C MET A 195 8.62 15.32 -4.93
N GLY A 196 7.91 14.34 -5.49
CA GLY A 196 8.49 13.09 -6.01
C GLY A 196 8.58 11.94 -4.99
N THR A 197 8.08 12.12 -3.76
CA THR A 197 8.02 11.10 -2.71
C THR A 197 6.61 10.92 -2.15
N MET A 198 6.38 9.83 -1.42
CA MET A 198 5.18 9.67 -0.59
C MET A 198 5.20 10.65 0.59
N LEU A 199 4.08 10.79 1.31
CA LEU A 199 3.94 11.69 2.47
C LEU A 199 5.07 11.54 3.51
N MET A 200 5.51 10.30 3.75
CA MET A 200 6.57 9.98 4.71
C MET A 200 8.00 10.23 4.19
N GLY A 201 8.16 10.76 2.97
CA GLY A 201 9.46 10.93 2.32
C GLY A 201 9.97 9.68 1.61
N THR A 202 9.14 8.65 1.48
CA THR A 202 9.47 7.39 0.80
C THR A 202 9.62 7.59 -0.70
N ASP A 203 10.76 7.18 -1.26
CA ASP A 203 10.93 7.13 -2.71
C ASP A 203 10.26 5.88 -3.34
N ILE A 204 10.04 5.90 -4.65
CA ILE A 204 9.36 4.80 -5.35
C ILE A 204 10.13 3.47 -5.27
N SER A 205 11.46 3.51 -5.14
CA SER A 205 12.31 2.33 -5.03
C SER A 205 12.14 1.62 -3.68
N ALA A 206 12.04 2.40 -2.60
CA ALA A 206 11.77 1.92 -1.25
C ALA A 206 10.36 1.34 -1.16
N ALA A 207 9.37 1.98 -1.78
CA ALA A 207 8.02 1.45 -1.87
C ALA A 207 8.01 0.08 -2.58
N LEU A 208 8.58 -0.02 -3.78
CA LEU A 208 8.65 -1.28 -4.52
C LEU A 208 9.39 -2.37 -3.73
N THR A 209 10.57 -2.06 -3.19
CA THR A 209 11.39 -3.01 -2.42
C THR A 209 10.67 -3.53 -1.18
N THR A 210 9.81 -2.70 -0.57
CA THR A 210 9.02 -3.09 0.60
C THR A 210 7.83 -3.98 0.24
N ILE A 211 7.19 -3.74 -0.90
CA ILE A 211 5.95 -4.42 -1.32
C ILE A 211 6.24 -5.71 -2.10
N GLU A 212 7.32 -5.74 -2.88
CA GLU A 212 7.68 -6.84 -3.76
C GLU A 212 7.72 -8.22 -3.07
N PRO A 213 8.25 -8.39 -1.85
CA PRO A 213 8.38 -9.70 -1.18
C PRO A 213 7.05 -10.37 -0.83
N TYR A 214 5.95 -9.62 -0.84
CA TYR A 214 4.63 -10.17 -0.52
C TYR A 214 4.07 -10.93 -1.72
N ASP A 215 4.08 -12.27 -1.64
CA ASP A 215 3.51 -13.18 -2.66
C ASP A 215 1.99 -13.01 -2.85
N ILE A 216 1.30 -12.41 -1.88
CA ILE A 216 -0.11 -12.11 -2.03
C ILE A 216 -0.38 -10.92 -2.97
N VAL A 217 0.61 -10.05 -3.18
CA VAL A 217 0.48 -8.87 -4.06
C VAL A 217 0.74 -9.27 -5.49
N ASP A 218 -0.27 -9.09 -6.35
CA ASP A 218 -0.22 -9.48 -7.75
C ASP A 218 0.11 -8.29 -8.67
N ILE A 219 -0.24 -7.07 -8.27
CA ILE A 219 -0.07 -5.84 -9.07
C ILE A 219 0.42 -4.72 -8.14
N VAL A 220 1.35 -3.90 -8.64
CA VAL A 220 1.79 -2.67 -7.95
C VAL A 220 1.51 -1.45 -8.82
N GLY A 221 1.41 -0.27 -8.22
CA GLY A 221 1.14 0.92 -9.02
C GLY A 221 1.06 2.21 -8.25
N MET A 222 0.49 3.21 -8.92
CA MET A 222 0.28 4.53 -8.34
C MET A 222 -1.08 5.10 -8.70
N ASN A 223 -1.68 5.81 -7.75
CA ASN A 223 -2.87 6.61 -7.96
C ASN A 223 -2.90 7.86 -7.10
N CYS A 224 -3.76 8.80 -7.48
CA CYS A 224 -4.02 10.05 -6.76
C CYS A 224 -2.81 10.99 -6.62
N ALA A 225 -2.97 12.06 -5.81
CA ALA A 225 -2.11 13.22 -5.57
C ALA A 225 -1.72 14.05 -6.80
N THR A 226 -1.30 13.42 -7.89
CA THR A 226 -0.69 14.08 -9.05
C THR A 226 -1.34 13.69 -10.37
N GLY A 227 -1.08 14.47 -11.42
CA GLY A 227 -1.50 14.15 -12.77
C GLY A 227 -0.55 13.16 -13.45
N PRO A 228 -0.87 12.71 -14.68
CA PRO A 228 -0.02 11.76 -15.40
C PRO A 228 1.39 12.30 -15.64
N LYS A 229 1.54 13.61 -15.88
CA LYS A 229 2.84 14.22 -16.15
C LYS A 229 3.83 14.01 -15.00
N GLU A 230 3.40 14.28 -13.77
CA GLU A 230 4.25 14.14 -12.58
C GLU A 230 4.49 12.68 -12.20
N MET A 231 3.59 11.76 -12.59
CA MET A 231 3.72 10.32 -12.33
C MET A 231 4.73 9.62 -13.25
N GLU A 232 5.05 10.18 -14.41
CA GLU A 232 5.78 9.50 -15.49
C GLU A 232 7.08 8.81 -15.02
N GLU A 233 7.94 9.53 -14.30
CA GLU A 233 9.24 9.00 -13.87
C GLU A 233 9.09 7.82 -12.91
N ASN A 234 8.16 7.92 -11.96
CA ASN A 234 7.90 6.86 -10.98
C ASN A 234 7.23 5.63 -11.63
N ILE A 235 6.30 5.85 -12.56
CA ILE A 235 5.69 4.76 -13.35
C ILE A 235 6.73 4.07 -14.23
N ARG A 236 7.65 4.84 -14.84
CA ARG A 236 8.77 4.28 -15.60
C ARG A 236 9.67 3.42 -14.73
N TYR A 237 10.00 3.88 -13.53
CA TYR A 237 10.77 3.11 -12.57
C TYR A 237 10.06 1.79 -12.21
N LEU A 238 8.77 1.84 -11.86
CA LEU A 238 7.98 0.65 -11.55
C LEU A 238 7.96 -0.35 -12.72
N CYS A 239 7.73 0.13 -13.94
CA CYS A 239 7.70 -0.74 -15.12
C CYS A 239 9.07 -1.38 -15.42
N GLN A 240 10.17 -0.70 -15.13
CA GLN A 240 11.53 -1.23 -15.35
C GLN A 240 11.97 -2.21 -14.27
N ASN A 241 11.55 -2.00 -13.02
CA ASN A 241 12.10 -2.73 -11.87
C ASN A 241 11.13 -3.74 -11.24
N SER A 242 9.82 -3.62 -11.48
CA SER A 242 8.85 -4.56 -10.90
C SER A 242 8.60 -5.76 -11.81
N PRO A 243 8.73 -7.00 -11.30
CA PRO A 243 8.31 -8.21 -12.03
C PRO A 243 6.78 -8.35 -12.10
N LYS A 244 6.03 -7.56 -11.32
CA LYS A 244 4.56 -7.59 -11.24
C LYS A 244 3.98 -6.58 -12.23
N PRO A 245 2.80 -6.84 -12.83
CA PRO A 245 2.07 -5.86 -13.63
C PRO A 245 1.94 -4.50 -12.93
N VAL A 246 1.95 -3.41 -13.73
CA VAL A 246 1.89 -2.04 -13.21
C VAL A 246 0.54 -1.41 -13.47
N PHE A 247 0.03 -0.73 -12.45
CA PHE A 247 -1.24 0.00 -12.42
C PHE A 247 -1.00 1.51 -12.34
N CYS A 248 -1.82 2.31 -13.04
CA CYS A 248 -1.76 3.77 -12.99
C CYS A 248 -3.16 4.41 -13.08
N MET A 249 -3.57 5.15 -12.05
CA MET A 249 -4.80 5.95 -12.02
C MET A 249 -4.49 7.40 -11.60
N PRO A 250 -4.05 8.25 -12.53
CA PRO A 250 -3.71 9.64 -12.20
C PRO A 250 -4.95 10.48 -11.91
N ASN A 251 -4.76 11.60 -11.20
CA ASN A 251 -5.78 12.65 -11.17
C ASN A 251 -5.94 13.30 -12.55
N ALA A 252 -7.05 14.01 -12.77
CA ALA A 252 -7.24 14.89 -13.93
C ALA A 252 -6.39 16.18 -13.82
N GLY A 253 -5.08 16.01 -13.57
CA GLY A 253 -4.13 17.08 -13.28
C GLY A 253 -4.06 17.43 -11.79
N ILE A 254 -3.24 18.44 -11.48
CA ILE A 254 -3.16 19.00 -10.13
C ILE A 254 -4.42 19.84 -9.86
N PRO A 255 -5.10 19.65 -8.72
CA PRO A 255 -6.29 20.43 -8.40
C PRO A 255 -5.93 21.92 -8.16
N GLU A 256 -6.70 22.80 -8.77
CA GLU A 256 -6.71 24.24 -8.46
C GLU A 256 -7.89 24.56 -7.54
N ASN A 257 -7.67 25.38 -6.50
CA ASN A 257 -8.77 25.85 -5.66
C ASN A 257 -9.42 27.09 -6.29
N ILE A 258 -10.60 26.91 -6.88
CA ILE A 258 -11.40 27.99 -7.45
C ILE A 258 -12.66 28.16 -6.60
N GLY A 259 -12.68 29.21 -5.77
CA GLY A 259 -13.85 29.54 -4.95
C GLY A 259 -14.18 28.50 -3.87
N GLY A 260 -13.17 27.84 -3.30
CA GLY A 260 -13.33 26.81 -2.27
C GLY A 260 -13.65 25.42 -2.82
N LYS A 261 -13.63 25.25 -4.15
CA LYS A 261 -13.85 23.97 -4.82
C LYS A 261 -12.61 23.56 -5.59
N ALA A 262 -12.25 22.28 -5.50
CA ALA A 262 -11.19 21.70 -6.31
C ALA A 262 -11.65 21.63 -7.77
N HIS A 263 -10.86 22.22 -8.67
CA HIS A 263 -11.06 22.20 -10.11
C HIS A 263 -9.90 21.46 -10.78
N TYR A 264 -10.22 20.58 -11.71
CA TYR A 264 -9.27 19.75 -12.44
C TYR A 264 -9.31 20.11 -13.92
N HIS A 265 -8.14 20.35 -14.51
CA HIS A 265 -8.04 20.93 -15.85
C HIS A 265 -7.73 19.93 -16.95
N LEU A 266 -7.25 18.73 -16.61
CA LEU A 266 -6.88 17.72 -17.60
C LEU A 266 -8.12 17.19 -18.31
N THR A 267 -8.15 17.38 -19.63
CA THR A 267 -9.25 16.94 -20.50
C THR A 267 -9.25 15.43 -20.75
N PRO A 268 -10.38 14.84 -21.18
CA PRO A 268 -10.42 13.44 -21.61
C PRO A 268 -9.39 13.09 -22.70
N GLU A 269 -9.17 13.99 -23.66
CA GLU A 269 -8.21 13.80 -24.75
C GLU A 269 -6.77 13.78 -24.25
N GLU A 270 -6.44 14.68 -23.32
CA GLU A 270 -5.12 14.72 -22.69
C GLU A 270 -4.86 13.48 -21.83
N LEU A 271 -5.84 13.03 -21.04
CA LEU A 271 -5.72 11.79 -20.28
C LEU A 271 -5.47 10.60 -21.20
N ASN A 272 -6.25 10.47 -22.28
CA ASN A 272 -6.08 9.40 -23.26
C ASN A 272 -4.69 9.42 -23.89
N LYS A 273 -4.15 10.60 -24.23
CA LYS A 273 -2.79 10.72 -24.77
C LYS A 273 -1.74 10.20 -23.79
N TRP A 274 -1.83 10.58 -22.52
CA TRP A 274 -0.89 10.13 -21.49
C TRP A 274 -0.98 8.63 -21.23
N LEU A 275 -2.18 8.09 -21.05
CA LEU A 275 -2.37 6.67 -20.75
C LEU A 275 -2.06 5.78 -21.95
N THR A 276 -2.22 6.29 -23.18
CA THR A 276 -1.70 5.63 -24.39
C THR A 276 -0.18 5.51 -24.31
N HIS A 277 0.53 6.62 -24.05
CA HIS A 277 1.99 6.63 -23.88
C HIS A 277 2.46 5.67 -22.77
N PHE A 278 1.79 5.68 -21.62
CA PHE A 278 2.13 4.80 -20.50
C PHE A 278 1.93 3.31 -20.85
N SER A 279 0.89 3.00 -21.62
CA SER A 279 0.60 1.62 -22.03
C SER A 279 1.56 1.13 -23.12
N THR A 280 1.84 1.95 -24.15
CA THR A 280 2.66 1.53 -25.30
C THR A 280 4.16 1.62 -25.02
N ASP A 281 4.61 2.73 -24.45
CA ASP A 281 6.03 3.08 -24.43
C ASP A 281 6.67 2.65 -23.11
N ILE A 282 5.95 2.81 -22.00
CA ILE A 282 6.44 2.49 -20.65
C ILE A 282 6.09 1.04 -20.25
N GLY A 283 4.85 0.61 -20.50
CA GLY A 283 4.39 -0.77 -20.28
C GLY A 283 3.45 -0.95 -19.08
N VAL A 284 2.60 0.06 -18.79
CA VAL A 284 1.51 -0.05 -17.81
C VAL A 284 0.47 -1.05 -18.30
N ASN A 285 -0.09 -1.84 -17.38
CA ASN A 285 -1.03 -2.94 -17.67
C ASN A 285 -2.48 -2.61 -17.31
N LEU A 286 -2.68 -1.77 -16.29
CA LEU A 286 -3.98 -1.33 -15.80
C LEU A 286 -4.00 0.19 -15.75
N ILE A 287 -5.03 0.77 -16.34
CA ILE A 287 -5.20 2.22 -16.41
C ILE A 287 -6.60 2.62 -15.96
N GLY A 288 -6.76 3.84 -15.48
CA GLY A 288 -8.06 4.40 -15.09
C GLY A 288 -7.89 5.86 -14.71
N GLY A 289 -8.75 6.35 -13.82
CA GLY A 289 -8.66 7.73 -13.35
C GLY A 289 -8.96 7.87 -11.87
N CYS A 290 -8.29 8.82 -11.21
CA CYS A 290 -8.56 9.19 -9.82
C CYS A 290 -9.30 10.54 -9.78
N CYS A 291 -8.96 11.43 -8.83
CA CYS A 291 -9.74 12.64 -8.56
C CYS A 291 -9.84 13.55 -9.80
N GLY A 292 -11.06 14.02 -10.07
CA GLY A 292 -11.38 14.86 -11.22
C GLY A 292 -11.64 14.10 -12.53
N THR A 293 -11.50 12.77 -12.56
CA THR A 293 -11.87 11.97 -13.75
C THR A 293 -13.33 11.53 -13.67
N GLY A 294 -14.08 11.75 -14.74
CA GLY A 294 -15.48 11.37 -14.90
C GLY A 294 -15.71 10.31 -15.97
N PRO A 295 -16.97 9.90 -16.22
CA PRO A 295 -17.32 8.96 -17.28
C PRO A 295 -16.82 9.36 -18.68
N GLU A 296 -16.71 10.65 -18.96
CA GLU A 296 -16.14 11.20 -20.20
C GLU A 296 -14.65 10.86 -20.36
N HIS A 297 -13.86 10.93 -19.29
CA HIS A 297 -12.45 10.54 -19.29
C HIS A 297 -12.30 9.03 -19.51
N ILE A 298 -13.11 8.24 -18.80
CA ILE A 298 -13.10 6.77 -18.93
C ILE A 298 -13.49 6.35 -20.35
N ARG A 299 -14.50 7.00 -20.93
CA ARG A 299 -14.90 6.74 -22.32
C ARG A 299 -13.77 7.03 -23.29
N ALA A 300 -13.01 8.11 -23.09
CA ALA A 300 -11.91 8.49 -23.96
C ALA A 300 -10.75 7.49 -23.98
N ILE A 301 -10.52 6.74 -22.88
CA ILE A 301 -9.42 5.77 -22.76
C ILE A 301 -9.82 4.33 -23.16
N THR A 302 -11.11 4.07 -23.43
CA THR A 302 -11.60 2.73 -23.79
C THR A 302 -10.97 2.15 -25.05
N ASN A 303 -10.65 3.00 -26.01
CA ASN A 303 -9.95 2.63 -27.25
C ASN A 303 -8.57 2.01 -27.01
N ILE A 304 -7.90 2.28 -25.87
CA ILE A 304 -6.60 1.72 -25.52
C ILE A 304 -6.75 0.21 -25.33
N SER A 305 -7.74 -0.23 -24.55
CA SER A 305 -8.01 -1.66 -24.30
C SER A 305 -8.32 -2.47 -25.56
N GLU A 306 -8.84 -1.81 -26.61
CA GLU A 306 -9.21 -2.45 -27.88
C GLU A 306 -8.05 -2.56 -28.86
N ARG A 307 -7.04 -1.68 -28.75
CA ARG A 307 -5.98 -1.50 -29.75
C ARG A 307 -4.59 -1.86 -29.26
N ILE A 308 -4.37 -1.87 -27.95
CA ILE A 308 -3.04 -2.04 -27.34
C ILE A 308 -3.03 -3.31 -26.50
N SER A 309 -2.13 -4.21 -26.85
CA SER A 309 -1.79 -5.36 -26.00
C SER A 309 -0.72 -4.98 -24.98
N PRO A 310 -0.73 -5.62 -23.78
CA PRO A 310 0.29 -5.40 -22.77
C PRO A 310 1.71 -5.57 -23.33
N LYS A 311 2.57 -4.61 -23.06
CA LYS A 311 3.99 -4.69 -23.41
C LYS A 311 4.68 -5.78 -22.57
N GLU A 312 5.50 -6.61 -23.21
CA GLU A 312 6.38 -7.52 -22.49
C GLU A 312 7.46 -6.73 -21.75
N ARG A 313 7.62 -6.97 -20.44
CA ARG A 313 8.59 -6.29 -19.59
C ARG A 313 9.58 -7.30 -19.03
N ASN A 314 10.86 -6.96 -19.13
CA ASN A 314 11.95 -7.71 -18.51
C ASN A 314 12.45 -6.91 -17.32
N ALA A 315 11.90 -7.19 -16.13
CA ALA A 315 12.36 -6.55 -14.91
C ALA A 315 13.66 -7.20 -14.44
N GLU A 316 14.68 -6.39 -14.13
CA GLU A 316 15.92 -6.86 -13.52
C GLU A 316 15.75 -6.91 -12.00
N TYR A 317 15.60 -8.12 -11.47
CA TYR A 317 15.50 -8.30 -10.02
C TYR A 317 16.83 -8.01 -9.35
N THR A 318 16.83 -7.03 -8.45
CA THR A 318 17.99 -6.69 -7.60
C THR A 318 17.62 -6.94 -6.14
N PRO A 319 18.26 -7.91 -5.46
CA PRO A 319 18.04 -8.12 -4.04
C PRO A 319 18.36 -6.85 -3.24
N ALA A 320 17.38 -6.36 -2.48
CA ALA A 320 17.50 -5.13 -1.71
C ALA A 320 16.65 -5.16 -0.44
N VAL A 321 17.02 -4.30 0.50
CA VAL A 321 16.29 -3.96 1.73
C VAL A 321 16.01 -2.46 1.72
N SER A 322 15.07 -2.00 2.55
CA SER A 322 14.66 -0.59 2.54
C SER A 322 14.44 -0.06 3.95
N SER A 323 14.74 1.23 4.13
CA SER A 323 14.18 2.04 5.21
C SER A 323 12.80 2.55 4.80
N ILE A 324 12.20 3.44 5.60
CA ILE A 324 11.01 4.18 5.15
C ILE A 324 11.33 5.16 4.01
N TYR A 325 12.61 5.50 3.79
CA TYR A 325 13.01 6.55 2.85
C TYR A 325 13.58 5.97 1.55
N SER A 326 14.55 5.06 1.65
CA SER A 326 15.38 4.62 0.52
C SER A 326 15.78 3.14 0.64
N ILE A 327 16.41 2.62 -0.41
CA ILE A 327 16.89 1.24 -0.49
C ILE A 327 18.38 1.11 -0.17
N ALA A 328 18.79 -0.09 0.25
CA ALA A 328 20.17 -0.57 0.12
C ALA A 328 20.15 -1.90 -0.65
N THR A 329 20.88 -1.97 -1.76
CA THR A 329 21.03 -3.21 -2.52
C THR A 329 21.99 -4.14 -1.79
N MET A 330 21.73 -5.45 -1.83
CA MET A 330 22.60 -6.47 -1.24
C MET A 330 23.87 -6.71 -2.07
N HIS A 331 23.89 -6.15 -3.28
CA HIS A 331 25.03 -6.15 -4.19
C HIS A 331 25.30 -4.71 -4.63
N ILE A 332 26.51 -4.22 -4.36
CA ILE A 332 27.00 -2.90 -4.77
C ILE A 332 28.34 -3.04 -5.48
N ASP A 333 28.68 -2.07 -6.32
CA ASP A 333 29.99 -1.93 -6.96
C ASP A 333 30.57 -0.54 -6.62
N PRO A 334 31.74 -0.46 -5.94
CA PRO A 334 32.56 -1.55 -5.46
C PRO A 334 31.98 -2.24 -4.22
N ALA A 335 32.13 -3.56 -4.16
CA ALA A 335 31.88 -4.33 -2.95
C ALA A 335 32.86 -3.94 -1.82
N PRO A 336 32.51 -4.17 -0.54
CA PRO A 336 31.32 -4.85 -0.02
C PRO A 336 30.20 -3.91 0.47
N VAL A 337 28.98 -4.46 0.61
CA VAL A 337 27.92 -3.79 1.39
C VAL A 337 28.35 -3.71 2.86
N LEU A 338 28.40 -2.50 3.38
CA LEU A 338 28.84 -2.21 4.76
C LEU A 338 27.65 -2.21 5.72
N ILE A 339 27.70 -3.05 6.75
CA ILE A 339 26.73 -3.10 7.85
C ILE A 339 27.38 -2.47 9.09
N GLY A 340 26.79 -1.41 9.64
CA GLY A 340 27.26 -0.76 10.86
C GLY A 340 26.89 -1.56 12.10
N GLU A 341 27.89 -2.02 12.86
CA GLU A 341 27.74 -2.92 14.01
C GLU A 341 27.61 -2.21 15.38
N ARG A 342 27.77 -0.88 15.44
CA ARG A 342 27.87 -0.17 16.74
C ARG A 342 26.53 0.01 17.45
N CYS A 343 25.40 -0.18 16.79
CA CYS A 343 24.05 -0.12 17.38
C CYS A 343 23.65 -1.44 18.06
N ASN A 344 24.61 -2.08 18.71
CA ASN A 344 24.48 -3.42 19.26
C ASN A 344 24.86 -3.43 20.75
N ALA A 345 23.93 -3.75 21.64
CA ALA A 345 24.17 -3.77 23.08
C ALA A 345 25.18 -4.86 23.49
N ASN A 346 25.30 -5.96 22.74
CA ASN A 346 26.30 -7.00 22.96
C ASN A 346 27.70 -6.57 22.48
N GLY A 347 27.79 -5.96 21.29
CA GLY A 347 29.06 -5.58 20.65
C GLY A 347 29.63 -4.22 21.05
N SER A 348 28.79 -3.26 21.44
CA SER A 348 29.19 -1.87 21.69
C SER A 348 28.96 -1.45 23.15
N LYS A 349 30.07 -1.26 23.89
CA LYS A 349 30.02 -0.74 25.26
C LYS A 349 29.33 0.61 25.35
N GLN A 350 29.56 1.48 24.37
CA GLN A 350 28.95 2.81 24.34
C GLN A 350 27.43 2.70 24.14
N PHE A 351 26.96 1.90 23.16
CA PHE A 351 25.54 1.72 22.91
C PHE A 351 24.82 1.10 24.12
N ARG A 352 25.43 0.10 24.77
CA ARG A 352 24.92 -0.49 26.01
C ARG A 352 24.73 0.55 27.12
N GLN A 353 25.70 1.45 27.30
CA GLN A 353 25.63 2.51 28.30
C GLN A 353 24.54 3.55 27.98
N LEU A 354 24.30 3.84 26.70
CA LEU A 354 23.22 4.71 26.27
C LEU A 354 21.86 4.07 26.52
N LEU A 355 21.71 2.78 26.18
CA LEU A 355 20.50 2.01 26.43
C LEU A 355 20.21 1.89 27.93
N GLU A 356 21.22 1.65 28.77
CA GLU A 356 21.09 1.62 30.23
C GLU A 356 20.53 2.94 30.80
N LYS A 357 20.96 4.07 30.23
CA LYS A 357 20.52 5.42 30.61
C LYS A 357 19.24 5.87 29.91
N GLU A 358 18.73 5.07 28.98
CA GLU A 358 17.60 5.42 28.10
C GLU A 358 17.84 6.71 27.30
N ASP A 359 19.10 6.96 26.94
CA ASP A 359 19.51 8.12 26.14
C ASP A 359 19.33 7.82 24.64
N TYR A 360 18.06 7.74 24.24
CA TYR A 360 17.69 7.37 22.88
C TYR A 360 18.13 8.39 21.82
N ASP A 361 18.24 9.67 22.19
CA ASP A 361 18.72 10.71 21.28
C ASP A 361 20.20 10.48 20.94
N ALA A 362 21.02 10.14 21.93
CA ALA A 362 22.41 9.75 21.69
C ALA A 362 22.51 8.44 20.88
N MET A 363 21.60 7.48 21.07
CA MET A 363 21.56 6.25 20.24
C MET A 363 21.24 6.56 18.78
N VAL A 364 20.28 7.46 18.51
CA VAL A 364 19.99 7.94 17.15
C VAL A 364 21.19 8.68 16.54
N ASN A 365 21.90 9.49 17.33
CA ASN A 365 23.11 10.17 16.85
C ASN A 365 24.22 9.17 16.50
N MET A 366 24.43 8.14 17.32
CA MET A 366 25.37 7.05 17.01
C MET A 366 24.99 6.32 15.71
N ALA A 367 23.70 6.06 15.48
CA ALA A 367 23.23 5.48 14.22
C ALA A 367 23.57 6.39 13.02
N LYS A 368 23.31 7.70 13.13
CA LYS A 368 23.63 8.69 12.09
C LYS A 368 25.14 8.83 11.84
N GLU A 369 25.97 8.69 12.87
CA GLU A 369 27.43 8.69 12.72
C GLU A 369 27.91 7.52 11.86
N GLN A 370 27.40 6.31 12.08
CA GLN A 370 27.74 5.14 11.27
C GLN A 370 27.36 5.33 9.79
N ILE A 371 26.21 5.96 9.52
CA ILE A 371 25.79 6.28 8.15
C ILE A 371 26.79 7.26 7.50
N LYS A 372 27.21 8.30 8.23
CA LYS A 372 28.21 9.27 7.75
C LYS A 372 29.57 8.63 7.49
N GLU A 373 29.89 7.56 8.21
CA GLU A 373 31.11 6.75 8.03
C GLU A 373 30.98 5.72 6.88
N GLY A 374 29.82 5.62 6.24
CA GLY A 374 29.61 4.79 5.04
C GLY A 374 28.81 3.50 5.26
N ALA A 375 28.18 3.32 6.42
CA ALA A 375 27.28 2.18 6.63
C ALA A 375 26.05 2.27 5.70
N HIS A 376 25.79 1.19 4.96
CA HIS A 376 24.63 1.07 4.06
C HIS A 376 23.42 0.46 4.77
N ILE A 377 23.65 -0.29 5.85
CA ILE A 377 22.65 -0.94 6.69
C ILE A 377 23.14 -0.81 8.14
N LEU A 378 22.25 -0.75 9.13
CA LEU A 378 22.63 -0.77 10.55
C LEU A 378 22.13 -2.03 11.24
N ASP A 379 23.03 -2.72 11.93
CA ASP A 379 22.72 -3.80 12.85
C ASP A 379 22.20 -3.23 14.17
N VAL A 380 21.08 -3.77 14.67
CA VAL A 380 20.40 -3.30 15.88
C VAL A 380 20.14 -4.48 16.82
N CYS A 381 20.84 -4.49 17.95
CA CYS A 381 20.64 -5.45 19.04
C CYS A 381 20.44 -4.69 20.35
N VAL A 382 19.37 -5.00 21.08
CA VAL A 382 19.05 -4.40 22.39
C VAL A 382 19.12 -5.42 23.54
N ALA A 383 19.64 -6.62 23.28
CA ALA A 383 19.79 -7.66 24.29
C ALA A 383 20.73 -7.17 25.42
N PHE A 384 20.16 -7.00 26.61
CA PHE A 384 20.90 -6.58 27.80
C PHE A 384 20.31 -7.25 29.04
N VAL A 385 21.13 -8.07 29.69
CA VAL A 385 20.79 -8.82 30.92
C VAL A 385 20.16 -7.89 31.97
N GLY A 386 18.96 -8.28 32.43
CA GLY A 386 18.21 -7.57 33.47
C GLY A 386 17.27 -6.48 32.95
N ARG A 387 17.18 -6.27 31.63
CA ARG A 387 16.23 -5.36 31.00
C ARG A 387 15.14 -6.10 30.23
N ASP A 388 14.06 -5.39 29.93
CA ASP A 388 12.98 -5.86 29.07
C ASP A 388 13.34 -5.58 27.60
N GLU A 389 13.87 -6.61 26.92
CA GLU A 389 14.32 -6.51 25.53
C GLU A 389 13.18 -6.15 24.57
N VAL A 390 11.94 -6.56 24.85
CA VAL A 390 10.78 -6.24 24.00
C VAL A 390 10.48 -4.75 24.08
N ARG A 391 10.39 -4.19 25.30
CA ARG A 391 10.17 -2.75 25.50
C ARG A 391 11.32 -1.92 24.91
N ASP A 392 12.55 -2.35 25.12
CA ASP A 392 13.71 -1.61 24.62
C ASP A 392 13.78 -1.64 23.08
N MET A 393 13.46 -2.77 22.45
CA MET A 393 13.36 -2.87 20.99
C MET A 393 12.27 -1.95 20.44
N GLU A 394 11.09 -1.92 21.07
CA GLU A 394 10.00 -1.03 20.66
C GLU A 394 10.43 0.45 20.69
N GLU A 395 11.04 0.91 21.78
CA GLU A 395 11.49 2.30 21.93
C GLU A 395 12.58 2.67 20.92
N VAL A 396 13.55 1.79 20.68
CA VAL A 396 14.63 2.01 19.73
C VAL A 396 14.09 2.07 18.30
N VAL A 397 13.28 1.09 17.89
CA VAL A 397 12.79 0.99 16.52
C VAL A 397 11.85 2.15 16.17
N LYS A 398 10.93 2.55 17.05
CA LYS A 398 10.05 3.71 16.80
C LYS A 398 10.83 4.99 16.47
N ARG A 399 11.97 5.21 17.13
CA ARG A 399 12.83 6.38 16.89
C ARG A 399 13.69 6.20 15.65
N PHE A 400 14.24 5.01 15.45
CA PHE A 400 15.10 4.72 14.31
C PHE A 400 14.31 4.75 12.99
N ASN A 401 13.08 4.25 12.97
CA ASN A 401 12.21 4.18 11.80
C ASN A 401 12.08 5.53 11.06
N THR A 402 12.08 6.65 11.79
CA THR A 402 11.92 8.02 11.24
C THR A 402 13.20 8.86 11.29
N SER A 403 14.24 8.39 11.98
CA SER A 403 15.48 9.17 12.17
C SER A 403 16.70 8.59 11.45
N VAL A 404 16.63 7.33 11.03
CA VAL A 404 17.70 6.60 10.35
C VAL A 404 17.32 6.44 8.88
N SER A 405 18.16 6.97 7.99
CA SER A 405 17.87 6.96 6.55
C SER A 405 18.14 5.62 5.87
N VAL A 406 18.97 4.76 6.47
CA VAL A 406 19.37 3.47 5.90
C VAL A 406 18.57 2.29 6.49
N PRO A 407 18.48 1.15 5.79
CA PRO A 407 17.76 -0.03 6.29
C PRO A 407 18.34 -0.59 7.60
N LEU A 408 17.49 -1.30 8.35
CA LEU A 408 17.86 -1.92 9.63
C LEU A 408 17.95 -3.45 9.50
N MET A 409 18.93 -4.01 10.21
CA MET A 409 19.09 -5.43 10.48
C MET A 409 18.81 -5.65 11.98
N PHE A 410 17.78 -6.43 12.31
CA PHE A 410 17.42 -6.72 13.69
C PHE A 410 18.15 -7.98 14.17
N ASP A 411 19.08 -7.80 15.10
CA ASP A 411 19.90 -8.85 15.70
C ASP A 411 19.29 -9.33 17.03
N SER A 412 18.51 -10.39 16.95
CA SER A 412 17.95 -11.10 18.10
C SER A 412 17.54 -12.51 17.71
N THR A 413 17.62 -13.44 18.66
CA THR A 413 17.06 -14.80 18.47
C THR A 413 15.67 -14.95 19.12
N GLU A 414 15.19 -13.93 19.84
CA GLU A 414 13.92 -13.99 20.54
C GLU A 414 12.76 -13.59 19.62
N VAL A 415 11.88 -14.55 19.31
CA VAL A 415 10.76 -14.37 18.36
C VAL A 415 9.91 -13.15 18.69
N LYS A 416 9.64 -12.92 19.97
CA LYS A 416 8.82 -11.77 20.41
C LYS A 416 9.53 -10.43 20.15
N VAL A 417 10.85 -10.36 20.34
CA VAL A 417 11.63 -9.16 20.10
C VAL A 417 11.65 -8.83 18.60
N LEU A 418 11.86 -9.85 17.76
CA LEU A 418 11.79 -9.71 16.31
C LEU A 418 10.41 -9.27 15.83
N GLU A 419 9.34 -9.88 16.35
CA GLU A 419 7.97 -9.47 16.02
C GLU A 419 7.70 -8.01 16.40
N THR A 420 8.12 -7.59 17.60
CA THR A 420 8.00 -6.20 18.05
C THR A 420 8.79 -5.24 17.17
N ALA A 421 10.02 -5.59 16.77
CA ALA A 421 10.80 -4.78 15.85
C ALA A 421 10.08 -4.60 14.50
N LEU A 422 9.62 -5.70 13.91
CA LEU A 422 8.98 -5.71 12.60
C LEU A 422 7.62 -5.01 12.59
N GLN A 423 6.87 -5.07 13.69
CA GLN A 423 5.61 -4.31 13.87
C GLN A 423 5.82 -2.80 13.90
N ASN A 424 7.02 -2.33 14.26
CA ASN A 424 7.34 -0.90 14.37
C ASN A 424 8.22 -0.39 13.21
N TYR A 425 8.50 -1.22 12.20
CA TYR A 425 9.42 -0.88 11.11
C TYR A 425 8.76 -0.89 9.72
N ALA A 426 8.78 0.28 9.07
CA ALA A 426 8.05 0.53 7.83
C ALA A 426 8.72 -0.09 6.60
N GLY A 427 10.05 -0.04 6.51
CA GLY A 427 10.82 -0.56 5.37
C GLY A 427 11.02 -2.08 5.42
N ARG A 428 11.70 -2.65 4.42
CA ARG A 428 12.09 -4.07 4.39
C ARG A 428 13.34 -4.29 5.24
N ALA A 429 13.16 -4.86 6.43
CA ALA A 429 14.26 -5.19 7.34
C ALA A 429 15.02 -6.46 6.92
N ILE A 430 16.18 -6.65 7.53
CA ILE A 430 16.85 -7.96 7.63
C ILE A 430 16.64 -8.49 9.05
N ILE A 431 16.32 -9.78 9.18
CA ILE A 431 16.37 -10.50 10.45
C ILE A 431 17.73 -11.19 10.54
N ASN A 432 18.41 -10.99 11.66
CA ASN A 432 19.67 -11.62 12.02
C ASN A 432 19.43 -12.36 13.35
N SER A 433 19.31 -13.67 13.40
CA SER A 433 19.41 -14.65 12.31
C SER A 433 18.63 -15.92 12.65
N ILE A 434 18.58 -16.85 11.69
CA ILE A 434 18.21 -18.25 11.95
C ILE A 434 19.44 -19.16 11.88
N ASN A 435 19.37 -20.23 12.68
CA ASN A 435 20.22 -21.42 12.57
C ASN A 435 19.36 -22.68 12.78
N PHE A 436 19.94 -23.86 12.52
CA PHE A 436 19.26 -25.15 12.69
C PHE A 436 19.86 -26.01 13.82
N GLU A 437 20.65 -25.41 14.72
CA GLU A 437 21.35 -26.14 15.79
C GLU A 437 20.38 -26.79 16.79
N GLU A 438 19.31 -26.08 17.15
CA GLU A 438 18.27 -26.53 18.09
C GLU A 438 17.04 -27.14 17.37
N GLY A 439 17.18 -27.47 16.08
CA GLY A 439 16.10 -27.97 15.22
C GLY A 439 15.39 -26.88 14.42
N THR A 440 14.26 -27.23 13.79
CA THR A 440 13.59 -26.37 12.80
C THR A 440 12.43 -25.53 13.35
N GLU A 441 11.99 -25.76 14.59
CA GLU A 441 10.79 -25.11 15.12
C GLU A 441 10.97 -23.60 15.29
N LYS A 442 12.08 -23.17 15.92
CA LYS A 442 12.39 -21.75 16.14
C LYS A 442 12.62 -21.03 14.81
N ALA A 443 13.42 -21.63 13.93
CA ALA A 443 13.64 -21.12 12.56
C ALA A 443 12.31 -20.98 11.79
N GLY A 444 11.40 -21.96 11.92
CA GLY A 444 10.07 -21.90 11.30
C GLY A 444 9.25 -20.69 11.76
N LYS A 445 9.23 -20.39 13.07
CA LYS A 445 8.53 -19.21 13.61
C LYS A 445 9.12 -17.90 13.09
N ILE A 446 10.45 -17.81 12.98
CA ILE A 446 11.13 -16.62 12.45
C ILE A 446 10.86 -16.47 10.95
N LEU A 447 10.89 -17.55 10.18
CA LEU A 447 10.52 -17.53 8.76
C LEU A 447 9.06 -17.14 8.53
N ASP A 448 8.15 -17.51 9.44
CA ASP A 448 6.75 -17.04 9.41
C ASP A 448 6.66 -15.53 9.67
N LEU A 449 7.49 -14.97 10.56
CA LEU A 449 7.61 -13.51 10.72
C LEU A 449 8.17 -12.85 9.46
N ALA A 450 9.24 -13.40 8.87
CA ALA A 450 9.82 -12.89 7.63
C ALA A 450 8.77 -12.81 6.50
N LYS A 451 7.93 -13.85 6.37
CA LYS A 451 6.80 -13.85 5.43
C LYS A 451 5.71 -12.84 5.80
N LYS A 452 5.34 -12.75 7.09
CA LYS A 452 4.30 -11.82 7.56
C LYS A 452 4.68 -10.36 7.34
N PHE A 453 5.96 -10.01 7.46
CA PHE A 453 6.46 -8.63 7.43
C PHE A 453 7.31 -8.29 6.19
N GLY A 454 7.50 -9.24 5.28
CA GLY A 454 8.27 -9.07 4.05
C GLY A 454 9.77 -8.87 4.29
N ALA A 455 10.34 -9.42 5.37
CA ALA A 455 11.73 -9.23 5.75
C ALA A 455 12.68 -10.19 5.00
N ALA A 456 13.94 -9.77 4.85
CA ALA A 456 15.04 -10.65 4.46
C ALA A 456 15.60 -11.38 5.70
N GLU A 457 16.37 -12.44 5.49
CA GLU A 457 16.86 -13.32 6.55
C GLU A 457 18.35 -13.64 6.38
N VAL A 458 19.11 -13.61 7.47
CA VAL A 458 20.47 -14.16 7.54
C VAL A 458 20.40 -15.60 8.03
N CYS A 459 20.80 -16.54 7.17
CA CYS A 459 20.93 -17.95 7.54
C CYS A 459 22.37 -18.25 7.94
N LEU A 460 22.59 -18.56 9.22
CA LEU A 460 23.90 -19.02 9.70
C LEU A 460 24.10 -20.51 9.39
N SER A 461 25.34 -20.87 9.10
CA SER A 461 25.78 -22.22 8.71
C SER A 461 25.83 -23.20 9.87
#